data_AF-A0A841LDU4-F1
#
_entry.id   AF-A0A841LDU4-F1
#
_cell.length_a   1.000
_cell.length_b   1.000
_cell.length_c   1.000
_cell.angle_alpha   90.00
_cell.angle_beta   90.00
_cell.angle_gamma   90.00
#
_symmetry.space_group_name_H-M   'P 1'
#
loop_
_entity.id
_entity.type
_entity.pdbx_description
1 polymer ?
#
loop_
_entity_poly.entity_id
_entity_poly.type
_entity_poly.pdbx_seq_one_letter_code
_entity_poly.pdbx_strand_id
1 'polypeptide(L)'
;MAHDALRAGSAGVIVAGGMESMSNAPYLLAKHRGGARIGHDVVKDSMFLDGLEDAYEPGRLMGSFAEDSARDYQFSRVAQDEYALESLARAQRAIAEGAFADEIVGVETKAGLVAEDEQPGKARPDKIPGLKPAFAKDGTITAANASSISDGAAALVLARSDVAAKLGLRVRARIVAHAAHAHEPAKFATAPVPAIRKVLDRAGWRVADVDLFEVNEAFAAVAMIAMQDLGIDRGRLNVHGGATALGHPIGASGARILATLVAALERTGGRRGVAALCIGGGEATAMAVELI
;
A
#
# COMPACT_ATOMS: atom_id res chain seq x y z
N MET A 1 -3.53 17.01 1.56
CA MET A 1 -4.20 17.74 2.66
C MET A 1 -3.23 18.24 3.72
N ALA A 2 -2.61 17.41 4.57
CA ALA A 2 -1.75 17.89 5.66
C ALA A 2 -0.57 18.76 5.17
N HIS A 3 0.15 18.30 4.15
CA HIS A 3 1.19 19.07 3.47
C HIS A 3 0.68 20.45 3.00
N ASP A 4 -0.50 20.48 2.37
CA ASP A 4 -1.04 21.71 1.76
C ASP A 4 -1.53 22.69 2.82
N ALA A 5 -2.15 22.21 3.90
CA ALA A 5 -2.55 23.03 5.04
C ALA A 5 -1.35 23.65 5.77
N LEU A 6 -0.26 22.88 5.93
CA LEU A 6 1.01 23.39 6.48
C LEU A 6 1.63 24.43 5.55
N ARG A 7 1.65 24.17 4.24
CA ARG A 7 2.18 25.09 3.23
C ARG A 7 1.36 26.38 3.13
N ALA A 8 0.04 26.29 3.26
CA ALA A 8 -0.86 27.44 3.30
C ALA A 8 -0.76 28.25 4.61
N GLY A 9 -0.07 27.73 5.63
CA GLY A 9 0.05 28.38 6.94
C GLY A 9 -1.19 28.27 7.81
N SER A 10 -2.16 27.42 7.46
CA SER A 10 -3.36 27.17 8.27
C SER A 10 -3.05 26.37 9.54
N ALA A 11 -1.94 25.66 9.58
CA ALA A 11 -1.41 24.98 10.75
C ALA A 11 0.12 25.03 10.78
N GLY A 12 0.72 24.85 11.95
CA GLY A 12 2.18 24.73 12.14
C GLY A 12 2.67 23.28 12.28
N VAL A 13 1.83 22.41 12.83
CA VAL A 13 2.07 20.97 13.06
C VAL A 13 0.76 20.21 12.82
N ILE A 14 0.82 19.06 12.16
CA ILE A 14 -0.34 18.19 11.89
C ILE A 14 0.10 16.73 12.07
N VAL A 15 -0.73 15.92 12.73
CA VAL A 15 -0.65 14.45 12.66
C VAL A 15 -1.46 13.98 11.47
N ALA A 16 -0.84 13.21 10.57
CA ALA A 16 -1.49 12.67 9.38
C ALA A 16 -1.18 11.18 9.27
N GLY A 17 -2.13 10.40 8.76
CA GLY A 17 -1.96 8.96 8.70
C GLY A 17 -3.22 8.28 8.23
N GLY A 18 -3.35 7.02 8.61
CA GLY A 18 -4.53 6.21 8.35
C GLY A 18 -4.57 5.01 9.29
N MET A 19 -5.76 4.46 9.44
CA MET A 19 -6.03 3.28 10.27
C MET A 19 -7.12 2.47 9.61
N GLU A 20 -7.05 1.16 9.76
CA GLU A 20 -8.06 0.24 9.26
C GLU A 20 -8.16 -0.97 10.19
N SER A 21 -9.39 -1.43 10.42
CA SER A 21 -9.62 -2.76 10.97
C SER A 21 -10.61 -3.52 10.11
N MET A 22 -10.09 -4.17 9.08
CA MET A 22 -10.87 -4.96 8.13
C MET A 22 -11.51 -6.19 8.81
N SER A 23 -10.84 -6.79 9.81
CA SER A 23 -11.40 -7.93 10.56
C SER A 23 -12.67 -7.58 11.34
N ASN A 24 -12.89 -6.30 11.64
CA ASN A 24 -14.05 -5.81 12.39
C ASN A 24 -15.10 -5.14 11.49
N ALA A 25 -15.00 -5.26 10.16
CA ALA A 25 -15.98 -4.71 9.25
C ALA A 25 -17.38 -5.33 9.48
N PRO A 26 -18.44 -4.50 9.60
CA PRO A 26 -19.79 -5.00 9.84
C PRO A 26 -20.44 -5.58 8.58
N TYR A 27 -21.53 -6.31 8.78
CA TYR A 27 -22.49 -6.62 7.72
C TYR A 27 -23.64 -5.60 7.72
N LEU A 28 -24.18 -5.31 6.54
CA LEU A 28 -25.17 -4.27 6.28
C LEU A 28 -26.48 -4.84 5.75
N LEU A 29 -27.59 -4.18 6.12
CA LEU A 29 -28.95 -4.48 5.66
C LEU A 29 -29.58 -3.21 5.09
N ALA A 30 -29.54 -3.06 3.76
CA ALA A 30 -29.85 -1.80 3.09
C ALA A 30 -31.30 -1.32 3.26
N LYS A 31 -32.26 -2.25 3.39
CA LYS A 31 -33.70 -1.93 3.42
C LYS A 31 -34.26 -1.73 4.83
N HIS A 32 -33.51 -2.12 5.87
CA HIS A 32 -34.08 -2.34 7.19
C HIS A 32 -34.38 -1.06 7.97
N ARG A 33 -33.76 0.07 7.63
CA ARG A 33 -34.13 1.38 8.22
C ARG A 33 -35.58 1.77 7.91
N GLY A 34 -36.06 1.48 6.70
CA GLY A 34 -37.44 1.74 6.27
C GLY A 34 -38.40 0.56 6.45
N GLY A 35 -37.90 -0.60 6.87
CA GLY A 35 -38.62 -1.87 6.94
C GLY A 35 -38.59 -2.66 5.63
N ALA A 36 -38.27 -3.96 5.71
CA ALA A 36 -38.15 -4.84 4.54
C ALA A 36 -39.50 -5.37 3.98
N ARG A 37 -40.62 -5.06 4.65
CA ARG A 37 -41.98 -5.51 4.33
C ARG A 37 -42.13 -7.05 4.26
N ILE A 38 -42.02 -7.65 3.07
CA ILE A 38 -42.22 -9.09 2.83
C ILE A 38 -41.28 -9.55 1.71
N GLY A 39 -40.57 -10.67 1.91
CA GLY A 39 -39.62 -11.26 0.95
C GLY A 39 -38.23 -11.51 1.55
N HIS A 40 -37.40 -12.27 0.83
CA HIS A 40 -36.00 -12.48 1.19
C HIS A 40 -35.16 -11.21 0.97
N ASP A 41 -34.12 -11.03 1.78
CA ASP A 41 -33.17 -9.91 1.64
C ASP A 41 -31.72 -10.41 1.68
N VAL A 42 -30.80 -9.55 1.25
CA VAL A 42 -29.37 -9.83 1.19
C VAL A 42 -28.65 -9.07 2.30
N VAL A 43 -27.89 -9.82 3.10
CA VAL A 43 -26.93 -9.27 4.06
C VAL A 43 -25.63 -9.00 3.30
N LYS A 44 -25.16 -7.75 3.29
CA LYS A 44 -23.97 -7.32 2.54
C LYS A 44 -22.76 -7.21 3.46
N ASP A 45 -21.62 -7.74 3.06
CA ASP A 45 -20.34 -7.50 3.75
C ASP A 45 -19.86 -6.08 3.42
N SER A 46 -19.63 -5.21 4.42
CA SER A 46 -19.23 -3.83 4.16
C SER A 46 -17.79 -3.70 3.67
N MET A 47 -16.88 -4.61 4.07
CA MET A 47 -15.49 -4.59 3.59
C MET A 47 -15.46 -4.85 2.08
N PHE A 48 -16.26 -5.82 1.63
CA PHE A 48 -16.44 -6.06 0.20
C PHE A 48 -17.06 -4.84 -0.47
N LEU A 49 -18.24 -4.42 -0.02
CA LEU A 49 -19.04 -3.39 -0.67
C LEU A 49 -18.33 -2.03 -0.73
N ASP A 50 -17.69 -1.61 0.35
CA ASP A 50 -17.17 -0.25 0.49
C ASP A 50 -15.66 -0.14 0.18
N GLY A 51 -14.93 -1.27 0.16
CA GLY A 51 -13.47 -1.27 0.06
C GLY A 51 -12.86 -2.13 -1.07
N LEU A 52 -13.53 -3.20 -1.51
CA LEU A 52 -12.93 -4.20 -2.42
C LEU A 52 -13.73 -4.43 -3.71
N GLU A 53 -14.96 -3.93 -3.78
CA GLU A 53 -15.85 -3.98 -4.93
C GLU A 53 -15.80 -2.66 -5.70
N ASP A 54 -15.85 -2.73 -7.03
CA ASP A 54 -15.93 -1.53 -7.85
C ASP A 54 -17.31 -0.89 -7.77
N ALA A 55 -17.34 0.42 -7.57
CA ALA A 55 -18.58 1.18 -7.44
C ALA A 55 -19.36 1.31 -8.77
N TYR A 56 -18.71 1.08 -9.91
CA TYR A 56 -19.29 1.24 -11.25
C TYR A 56 -19.73 -0.09 -11.86
N GLU A 57 -19.10 -1.19 -11.47
CA GLU A 57 -19.43 -2.57 -11.87
C GLU A 57 -19.81 -3.42 -10.64
N PRO A 58 -21.10 -3.39 -10.20
CA PRO A 58 -21.53 -4.09 -9.00
C PRO A 58 -21.18 -5.58 -9.00
N GLY A 59 -20.62 -6.04 -7.89
CA GLY A 59 -20.12 -7.39 -7.66
C GLY A 59 -18.74 -7.69 -8.23
N ARG A 60 -18.11 -6.75 -8.96
CA ARG A 60 -16.79 -6.96 -9.54
C ARG A 60 -15.70 -6.52 -8.58
N LEU A 61 -14.88 -7.47 -8.13
CA LEU A 61 -13.82 -7.23 -7.16
C LEU A 61 -12.56 -6.67 -7.79
N MET A 62 -11.79 -5.88 -7.03
CA MET A 62 -10.49 -5.33 -7.44
C MET A 62 -9.54 -6.37 -8.06
N GLY A 63 -9.53 -7.60 -7.51
CA GLY A 63 -8.69 -8.68 -8.04
C GLY A 63 -9.05 -9.13 -9.47
N SER A 64 -10.30 -8.96 -9.90
CA SER A 64 -10.70 -9.24 -11.28
C SER A 64 -10.09 -8.23 -12.27
N PHE A 65 -9.93 -6.97 -11.86
CA PHE A 65 -9.25 -5.95 -12.66
C PHE A 65 -7.72 -6.13 -12.64
N ALA A 66 -7.18 -6.67 -11.55
CA ALA A 66 -5.77 -7.07 -11.49
C ALA A 66 -5.48 -8.23 -12.46
N GLU A 67 -6.39 -9.19 -12.62
CA GLU A 67 -6.29 -10.25 -13.65
C GLU A 67 -6.24 -9.68 -15.07
N ASP A 68 -7.09 -8.69 -15.37
CA ASP A 68 -7.07 -8.01 -16.67
C ASP A 68 -5.73 -7.32 -16.91
N SER A 69 -5.23 -6.60 -15.91
CA SER A 69 -3.94 -5.92 -15.99
C SER A 69 -2.78 -6.92 -16.17
N ALA A 70 -2.79 -8.03 -15.44
CA ALA A 70 -1.79 -9.09 -15.58
C ALA A 70 -1.84 -9.72 -16.99
N ARG A 71 -3.03 -9.88 -17.57
CA ARG A 71 -3.21 -10.38 -18.94
C ARG A 71 -2.67 -9.40 -19.97
N ASP A 72 -2.98 -8.11 -19.83
CA ASP A 72 -2.55 -7.04 -20.75
C ASP A 72 -1.02 -6.90 -20.76
N TYR A 73 -0.38 -7.00 -19.58
CA TYR A 73 1.08 -6.99 -19.42
C TYR A 73 1.74 -8.35 -19.66
N GLN A 74 0.95 -9.40 -19.96
CA GLN A 74 1.41 -10.76 -20.18
C GLN A 74 2.22 -11.35 -19.01
N PHE A 75 1.90 -10.95 -17.79
CA PHE A 75 2.52 -11.48 -16.59
C PHE A 75 2.04 -12.90 -16.32
N SER A 76 2.97 -13.85 -16.45
CA SER A 76 2.69 -15.24 -16.13
C SER A 76 2.40 -15.41 -14.63
N ARG A 77 1.63 -16.45 -14.30
CA ARG A 77 1.43 -16.90 -12.92
C ARG A 77 2.77 -17.11 -12.19
N VAL A 78 3.74 -17.73 -12.86
CA VAL A 78 5.06 -18.02 -12.29
C VAL A 78 5.80 -16.72 -11.92
N ALA A 79 5.80 -15.72 -12.80
CA ALA A 79 6.46 -14.44 -12.52
C ALA A 79 5.84 -13.71 -11.33
N GLN A 80 4.51 -13.74 -11.21
CA GLN A 80 3.80 -13.12 -10.07
C GLN A 80 4.07 -13.85 -8.76
N ASP A 81 4.14 -15.18 -8.78
CA ASP A 81 4.49 -15.99 -7.61
C ASP A 81 5.95 -15.79 -7.20
N GLU A 82 6.89 -15.73 -8.16
CA GLU A 82 8.30 -15.42 -7.90
C GLU A 82 8.47 -14.05 -7.25
N TYR A 83 7.75 -13.04 -7.75
CA TYR A 83 7.73 -11.71 -7.13
C TYR A 83 7.25 -11.78 -5.67
N ALA A 84 6.14 -12.48 -5.43
CA ALA A 84 5.55 -12.61 -4.09
C ALA A 84 6.46 -13.39 -3.12
N LEU A 85 7.10 -14.46 -3.60
CA LEU A 85 8.09 -15.25 -2.85
C LEU A 85 9.28 -14.39 -2.44
N GLU A 86 9.78 -13.54 -3.34
CA GLU A 86 10.86 -12.62 -3.01
C GLU A 86 10.40 -11.54 -2.01
N SER A 87 9.20 -10.98 -2.19
CA SER A 87 8.60 -10.03 -1.22
C SER A 87 8.51 -10.65 0.18
N LEU A 88 8.07 -11.91 0.26
CA LEU A 88 8.02 -12.67 1.51
C LEU A 88 9.40 -12.90 2.11
N ALA A 89 10.38 -13.35 1.32
CA ALA A 89 11.74 -13.57 1.80
C ALA A 89 12.39 -12.27 2.31
N ARG A 90 12.11 -11.13 1.66
CA ARG A 90 12.57 -9.81 2.12
C ARG A 90 11.91 -9.39 3.43
N ALA A 91 10.60 -9.60 3.57
CA ALA A 91 9.88 -9.31 4.82
C ALA A 91 10.38 -10.16 5.99
N GLN A 92 10.55 -11.47 5.78
CA GLN A 92 11.08 -12.38 6.79
C GLN A 92 12.50 -11.98 7.23
N ARG A 93 13.36 -11.60 6.27
CA ARG A 93 14.70 -11.08 6.57
C ARG A 93 14.66 -9.76 7.33
N ALA A 94 13.82 -8.82 6.90
CA ALA A 94 13.65 -7.52 7.55
C ALA A 94 13.21 -7.67 9.01
N ILE A 95 12.26 -8.58 9.28
CA ILE A 95 11.85 -8.93 10.66
C ILE A 95 13.03 -9.50 11.44
N ALA A 96 13.70 -10.54 10.91
CA ALA A 96 14.80 -11.22 11.60
C ALA A 96 15.98 -10.29 11.92
N GLU A 97 16.23 -9.29 11.09
CA GLU A 97 17.29 -8.29 11.28
C GLU A 97 16.83 -7.03 12.05
N GLY A 98 15.59 -7.02 12.56
CA GLY A 98 15.03 -5.91 13.32
C GLY A 98 14.85 -4.62 12.50
N ALA A 99 14.66 -4.71 11.19
CA ALA A 99 14.55 -3.56 10.31
C ALA A 99 13.30 -2.70 10.57
N PHE A 100 12.23 -3.30 11.12
CA PHE A 100 10.99 -2.60 11.46
C PHE A 100 10.95 -2.06 12.90
N ALA A 101 12.00 -2.28 13.70
CA ALA A 101 12.00 -1.93 15.12
C ALA A 101 11.81 -0.42 15.38
N ASP A 102 12.29 0.43 14.46
CA ASP A 102 12.20 1.89 14.57
C ASP A 102 10.87 2.48 14.04
N GLU A 103 10.04 1.67 13.38
CA GLU A 103 8.75 2.10 12.81
C GLU A 103 7.53 1.47 13.47
N ILE A 104 7.68 0.31 14.14
CA ILE A 104 6.59 -0.38 14.83
C ILE A 104 6.48 0.09 16.28
N VAL A 105 5.26 0.46 16.68
CA VAL A 105 4.87 0.63 18.09
C VAL A 105 4.03 -0.57 18.50
N GLY A 106 4.47 -1.28 19.55
CA GLY A 106 3.74 -2.44 20.06
C GLY A 106 2.36 -2.09 20.60
N VAL A 107 1.37 -2.94 20.33
CA VAL A 107 -0.02 -2.80 20.76
C VAL A 107 -0.33 -3.86 21.82
N GLU A 108 -0.73 -3.42 23.02
CA GLU A 108 -1.21 -4.34 24.06
C GLU A 108 -2.62 -4.82 23.74
N THR A 109 -2.81 -6.14 23.71
CA THR A 109 -4.11 -6.77 23.51
C THR A 109 -4.44 -7.69 24.69
N LYS A 110 -5.68 -8.18 24.74
CA LYS A 110 -6.08 -9.23 25.69
C LYS A 110 -5.27 -10.53 25.52
N ALA A 111 -4.70 -10.77 24.34
CA ALA A 111 -3.89 -11.95 24.04
C ALA A 111 -2.38 -11.71 24.25
N GLY A 112 -1.97 -10.51 24.68
CA GLY A 112 -0.58 -10.12 24.86
C GLY A 112 -0.15 -8.97 23.95
N LEU A 113 1.15 -8.67 23.98
CA LEU A 113 1.77 -7.63 23.16
C LEU A 113 1.90 -8.09 21.71
N VAL A 114 1.39 -7.28 20.77
CA VAL A 114 1.60 -7.43 19.33
C VAL A 114 2.63 -6.38 18.90
N ALA A 115 3.83 -6.81 18.55
CA ALA A 115 4.95 -5.92 18.19
C ALA A 115 5.70 -6.35 16.92
N GLU A 116 5.16 -7.31 16.18
CA GLU A 116 5.73 -7.84 14.94
C GLU A 116 4.60 -8.09 13.93
N ASP A 117 4.87 -7.86 12.65
CA ASP A 117 3.94 -8.20 11.56
C ASP A 117 3.74 -9.72 11.48
N GLU A 118 2.48 -10.16 11.63
CA GLU A 118 2.19 -11.59 11.80
C GLU A 118 2.23 -12.40 10.50
N GLN A 119 2.00 -11.77 9.36
CA GLN A 119 1.74 -12.46 8.08
C GLN A 119 2.99 -13.17 7.54
N PRO A 120 4.19 -12.54 7.51
CA PRO A 120 5.39 -13.20 6.99
C PRO A 120 5.78 -14.48 7.75
N GLY A 121 5.57 -14.50 9.08
CA GLY A 121 5.89 -15.66 9.92
C GLY A 121 4.92 -16.84 9.74
N LYS A 122 3.69 -16.60 9.24
CA LYS A 122 2.66 -17.63 9.03
C LYS A 122 2.70 -18.23 7.63
N ALA A 123 3.37 -17.59 6.68
CA ALA A 123 3.41 -18.00 5.29
C ALA A 123 3.98 -19.42 5.08
N ARG A 124 3.63 -20.03 3.94
CA ARG A 124 4.10 -21.36 3.52
C ARG A 124 4.63 -21.28 2.09
N PRO A 125 5.88 -20.87 1.87
CA PRO A 125 6.46 -20.64 0.54
C PRO A 125 6.27 -21.83 -0.42
N ASP A 126 6.52 -23.05 0.05
CA ASP A 126 6.44 -24.27 -0.77
C ASP A 126 5.03 -24.56 -1.30
N LYS A 127 3.99 -23.97 -0.70
CA LYS A 127 2.60 -24.16 -1.13
C LYS A 127 2.16 -23.15 -2.18
N ILE A 128 2.89 -22.04 -2.37
CA ILE A 128 2.51 -20.94 -3.25
C ILE A 128 2.25 -21.41 -4.70
N PRO A 129 3.12 -22.21 -5.35
CA PRO A 129 2.88 -22.67 -6.72
C PRO A 129 1.59 -23.50 -6.88
N GLY A 130 1.15 -24.17 -5.81
CA GLY A 130 -0.05 -25.00 -5.80
C GLY A 130 -1.35 -24.25 -5.50
N LEU A 131 -1.30 -22.95 -5.22
CA LEU A 131 -2.50 -22.16 -4.92
C LEU A 131 -3.40 -22.02 -6.14
N LYS A 132 -4.71 -22.11 -5.90
CA LYS A 132 -5.75 -21.88 -6.91
C LYS A 132 -5.89 -20.38 -7.18
N PRO A 133 -6.23 -20.00 -8.42
CA PRO A 133 -6.65 -18.63 -8.73
C PRO A 133 -7.80 -18.17 -7.84
N ALA A 134 -7.78 -16.91 -7.42
CA ALA A 134 -8.73 -16.34 -6.48
C ALA A 134 -9.92 -15.61 -7.13
N PHE A 135 -9.73 -15.06 -8.34
CA PHE A 135 -10.71 -14.15 -8.96
C PHE A 135 -11.25 -14.62 -10.31
N ALA A 136 -10.56 -15.52 -11.01
CA ALA A 136 -11.02 -16.12 -12.26
C ALA A 136 -10.59 -17.60 -12.35
N LYS A 137 -11.40 -18.45 -12.98
CA LYS A 137 -11.14 -19.92 -13.07
C LYS A 137 -9.77 -20.23 -13.67
N ASP A 138 -9.41 -19.52 -14.73
CA ASP A 138 -8.13 -19.66 -15.45
C ASP A 138 -7.24 -18.42 -15.19
N GLY A 139 -7.38 -17.83 -14.00
CA GLY A 139 -6.66 -16.64 -13.56
C GLY A 139 -5.22 -16.91 -13.12
N THR A 140 -4.48 -15.83 -12.91
CA THR A 140 -3.08 -15.83 -12.45
C THR A 140 -2.93 -15.27 -11.03
N ILE A 141 -3.92 -14.52 -10.54
CA ILE A 141 -3.92 -13.93 -9.21
C ILE A 141 -4.36 -14.98 -8.19
N THR A 142 -3.58 -15.14 -7.13
CA THR A 142 -3.82 -16.06 -6.01
C THR A 142 -3.72 -15.34 -4.69
N ALA A 143 -4.06 -16.04 -3.60
CA ALA A 143 -3.90 -15.53 -2.25
C ALA A 143 -2.45 -15.21 -1.85
N ALA A 144 -1.43 -15.67 -2.60
CA ALA A 144 -0.03 -15.37 -2.30
C ALA A 144 0.51 -14.16 -3.07
N ASN A 145 0.02 -13.93 -4.29
CA ASN A 145 0.46 -12.80 -5.13
C ASN A 145 -0.55 -11.63 -5.11
N ALA A 146 -1.53 -11.70 -4.22
CA ALA A 146 -2.39 -10.61 -3.77
C ALA A 146 -2.11 -10.31 -2.29
N SER A 147 -2.26 -9.05 -1.87
CA SER A 147 -2.17 -8.72 -0.45
C SER A 147 -3.33 -9.31 0.35
N SER A 148 -3.06 -9.69 1.60
CA SER A 148 -4.10 -10.14 2.53
C SER A 148 -4.96 -9.00 3.06
N ILE A 149 -6.19 -9.35 3.45
CA ILE A 149 -7.01 -8.54 4.37
C ILE A 149 -6.22 -8.36 5.67
N SER A 150 -6.11 -7.14 6.18
CA SER A 150 -5.24 -6.84 7.32
C SER A 150 -5.75 -5.68 8.16
N ASP A 151 -5.37 -5.70 9.44
CA ASP A 151 -5.65 -4.64 10.40
C ASP A 151 -4.36 -3.86 10.67
N GLY A 152 -4.44 -2.54 10.85
CA GLY A 152 -3.27 -1.74 11.19
C GLY A 152 -3.51 -0.24 11.16
N ALA A 153 -2.58 0.51 11.73
CA ALA A 153 -2.56 1.97 11.68
C ALA A 153 -1.13 2.48 11.50
N ALA A 154 -1.00 3.59 10.79
CA ALA A 154 0.26 4.29 10.62
C ALA A 154 0.03 5.80 10.63
N ALA A 155 0.93 6.54 11.28
CA ALA A 155 0.83 7.99 11.41
C ALA A 155 2.21 8.64 11.35
N LEU A 156 2.24 9.86 10.83
CA LEU A 156 3.40 10.73 10.75
C LEU A 156 3.06 12.08 11.37
N VAL A 157 4.06 12.68 12.03
CA VAL A 157 3.97 14.08 12.49
C VAL A 157 4.62 14.96 11.43
N LEU A 158 3.83 15.83 10.82
CA LEU A 158 4.29 16.79 9.81
C LEU A 158 4.33 18.18 10.44
N ALA A 159 5.39 18.92 10.15
CA ALA A 159 5.54 20.31 10.57
C ALA A 159 6.20 21.12 9.46
N ARG A 160 5.98 22.44 9.47
CA ARG A 160 6.83 23.35 8.70
C ARG A 160 8.24 23.32 9.28
N SER A 161 9.26 23.45 8.42
CA SER A 161 10.67 23.41 8.87
C SER A 161 11.00 24.48 9.90
N ASP A 162 10.47 25.70 9.74
CA ASP A 162 10.68 26.79 10.69
C ASP A 162 9.99 26.54 12.05
N VAL A 163 8.84 25.87 12.05
CA VAL A 163 8.13 25.48 13.27
C VAL A 163 8.87 24.34 13.96
N ALA A 164 9.31 23.32 13.22
CA ALA A 164 10.12 22.23 13.75
C ALA A 164 11.42 22.74 14.40
N ALA A 165 12.10 23.70 13.76
CA ALA A 165 13.29 24.34 14.31
C ALA A 165 13.00 25.12 15.60
N LYS A 166 11.93 25.92 15.64
CA LYS A 166 11.50 26.65 16.86
C LYS A 166 11.16 25.73 18.02
N LEU A 167 10.61 24.55 17.73
CA LEU A 167 10.22 23.55 18.73
C LEU A 167 11.36 22.57 19.08
N GLY A 168 12.53 22.67 18.44
CA GLY A 168 13.65 21.75 18.66
C GLY A 168 13.38 20.30 18.22
N LEU A 169 12.48 20.10 17.25
CA LEU A 169 12.10 18.77 16.77
C LEU A 169 13.17 18.21 15.80
N ARG A 170 13.50 16.93 15.95
CA ARG A 170 14.33 16.20 14.97
C ARG A 170 13.49 15.89 13.72
N VAL A 171 13.83 16.51 12.60
CA VAL A 171 13.20 16.21 11.31
C VAL A 171 13.87 15.00 10.69
N ARG A 172 13.08 13.99 10.32
CA ARG A 172 13.57 12.74 9.68
C ARG A 172 13.71 12.90 8.17
N ALA A 173 12.69 13.49 7.54
CA ALA A 173 12.62 13.69 6.11
C ALA A 173 11.87 14.97 5.74
N ARG A 174 12.14 15.48 4.54
CA ARG A 174 11.43 16.56 3.87
C ARG A 174 10.53 15.98 2.80
N ILE A 175 9.27 16.39 2.77
CA ILE A 175 8.39 16.15 1.61
C ILE A 175 8.84 17.10 0.49
N VAL A 176 9.29 16.54 -0.63
CA VAL A 176 9.77 17.30 -1.80
C VAL A 176 8.61 17.62 -2.72
N ALA A 177 7.78 16.61 -3.01
CA ALA A 177 6.60 16.75 -3.85
C ALA A 177 5.57 15.66 -3.50
N HIS A 178 4.31 15.92 -3.84
CA HIS A 178 3.26 14.93 -3.92
C HIS A 178 2.50 15.08 -5.24
N ALA A 179 1.92 13.99 -5.74
CA ALA A 179 1.11 14.00 -6.95
C ALA A 179 0.02 12.92 -6.88
N ALA A 180 -1.08 13.16 -7.58
CA ALA A 180 -2.14 12.21 -7.78
C ALA A 180 -2.37 11.97 -9.29
N HIS A 181 -2.93 10.81 -9.60
CA HIS A 181 -3.42 10.47 -10.93
C HIS A 181 -4.77 9.76 -10.82
N ALA A 182 -5.62 9.96 -11.82
CA ALA A 182 -6.89 9.28 -11.97
C ALA A 182 -7.09 8.98 -13.46
N HIS A 183 -7.60 7.79 -13.76
CA HIS A 183 -8.05 7.37 -15.08
C HIS A 183 -9.15 6.30 -14.94
N GLU A 184 -9.42 5.51 -15.97
CA GLU A 184 -10.56 4.58 -15.96
C GLU A 184 -10.52 3.64 -14.73
N PRO A 185 -11.64 3.44 -14.01
CA PRO A 185 -11.69 2.67 -12.77
C PRO A 185 -11.02 1.28 -12.86
N ALA A 186 -11.27 0.59 -13.96
CA ALA A 186 -10.72 -0.72 -14.27
C ALA A 186 -9.18 -0.75 -14.36
N LYS A 187 -8.52 0.38 -14.56
CA LYS A 187 -7.06 0.48 -14.77
C LYS A 187 -6.27 0.84 -13.52
N PHE A 188 -6.88 0.76 -12.33
CA PHE A 188 -6.26 1.14 -11.05
C PHE A 188 -4.84 0.58 -10.86
N ALA A 189 -4.55 -0.65 -11.31
CA ALA A 189 -3.24 -1.28 -11.18
C ALA A 189 -2.11 -0.52 -11.91
N THR A 190 -2.44 0.23 -12.97
CA THR A 190 -1.48 1.03 -13.74
C THR A 190 -1.37 2.48 -13.27
N ALA A 191 -2.34 2.97 -12.47
CA ALA A 191 -2.39 4.35 -11.98
C ALA A 191 -1.13 4.83 -11.23
N PRO A 192 -0.37 3.99 -10.49
CA PRO A 192 0.87 4.41 -9.84
C PRO A 192 1.93 4.95 -10.82
N VAL A 193 2.02 4.39 -12.03
CA VAL A 193 3.03 4.78 -13.03
C VAL A 193 2.97 6.29 -13.36
N PRO A 194 1.82 6.83 -13.84
CA PRO A 194 1.71 8.25 -14.11
C PRO A 194 1.75 9.11 -12.84
N ALA A 195 1.32 8.61 -11.68
CA ALA A 195 1.47 9.33 -10.41
C ALA A 195 2.96 9.51 -10.03
N ILE A 196 3.77 8.46 -10.20
CA ILE A 196 5.22 8.50 -9.97
C ILE A 196 5.89 9.44 -10.98
N ARG A 197 5.56 9.36 -12.29
CA ARG A 197 6.11 10.30 -13.29
C ARG A 197 5.83 11.76 -12.89
N LYS A 198 4.59 12.08 -12.53
CA LYS A 198 4.22 13.43 -12.07
C LYS A 198 4.96 13.86 -10.81
N VAL A 199 5.18 12.98 -9.83
CA VAL A 199 5.87 13.35 -8.58
C VAL A 199 7.37 13.57 -8.83
N LEU A 200 7.97 12.77 -9.70
CA LEU A 200 9.36 12.93 -10.13
C LEU A 200 9.55 14.26 -10.87
N ASP A 201 8.68 14.58 -11.83
CA ASP A 201 8.70 15.84 -12.56
C ASP A 201 8.61 17.05 -11.60
N ARG A 202 7.68 16.98 -10.62
CA ARG A 202 7.52 18.02 -9.60
C ARG A 202 8.72 18.14 -8.66
N ALA A 203 9.40 17.03 -8.37
CA ALA A 203 10.61 17.01 -7.56
C ALA A 203 11.86 17.43 -8.35
N GLY A 204 11.78 17.49 -9.70
CA GLY A 204 12.93 17.69 -10.58
C GLY A 204 13.88 16.49 -10.57
N TRP A 205 13.35 15.28 -10.38
CA TRP A 205 14.10 14.04 -10.30
C TRP A 205 13.84 13.15 -11.50
N ARG A 206 14.81 12.29 -11.84
CA ARG A 206 14.63 11.15 -12.74
C ARG A 206 14.49 9.88 -11.90
N VAL A 207 14.00 8.80 -12.52
CA VAL A 207 13.94 7.48 -11.86
C VAL A 207 15.32 7.08 -11.33
N ALA A 208 16.40 7.35 -12.06
CA ALA A 208 17.77 7.04 -11.64
C ALA A 208 18.26 7.83 -10.42
N ASP A 209 17.60 8.94 -10.05
CA ASP A 209 18.01 9.79 -8.95
C ASP A 209 17.36 9.40 -7.59
N VAL A 210 16.49 8.39 -7.57
CA VAL A 210 15.73 7.94 -6.38
C VAL A 210 16.38 6.72 -5.75
N ASP A 211 16.85 6.75 -4.52
CA ASP A 211 17.53 5.59 -3.94
C ASP A 211 16.58 4.40 -3.74
N LEU A 212 15.39 4.64 -3.18
CA LEU A 212 14.40 3.60 -2.88
C LEU A 212 12.97 3.96 -3.33
N PHE A 213 12.22 2.93 -3.70
CA PHE A 213 10.81 3.00 -4.02
C PHE A 213 10.01 2.09 -3.09
N GLU A 214 8.90 2.61 -2.59
CA GLU A 214 7.84 1.81 -1.96
C GLU A 214 6.59 1.90 -2.84
N VAL A 215 6.32 0.89 -3.65
CA VAL A 215 5.07 0.79 -4.44
C VAL A 215 4.21 -0.29 -3.82
N ASN A 216 3.03 0.10 -3.31
CA ASN A 216 2.16 -0.82 -2.58
C ASN A 216 1.75 -2.01 -3.45
N GLU A 217 1.92 -3.21 -2.90
CA GLU A 217 1.68 -4.48 -3.58
C GLU A 217 0.25 -4.98 -3.32
N ALA A 218 -0.77 -4.18 -3.63
CA ALA A 218 -2.17 -4.63 -3.54
C ALA A 218 -2.35 -5.96 -4.30
N PHE A 219 -1.69 -6.03 -5.46
CA PHE A 219 -1.36 -7.26 -6.17
C PHE A 219 0.09 -7.15 -6.63
N ALA A 220 0.81 -8.28 -6.75
CA ALA A 220 2.17 -8.31 -7.29
C ALA A 220 2.26 -7.59 -8.66
N ALA A 221 1.23 -7.77 -9.49
CA ALA A 221 1.10 -7.11 -10.78
C ALA A 221 1.23 -5.57 -10.71
N VAL A 222 0.73 -4.91 -9.66
CA VAL A 222 0.81 -3.45 -9.51
C VAL A 222 2.28 -2.98 -9.43
N ALA A 223 3.06 -3.63 -8.58
CA ALA A 223 4.46 -3.30 -8.40
C ALA A 223 5.29 -3.72 -9.64
N MET A 224 4.98 -4.86 -10.25
CA MET A 224 5.60 -5.32 -11.49
C MET A 224 5.36 -4.36 -12.67
N ILE A 225 4.14 -3.82 -12.81
CA ILE A 225 3.81 -2.78 -13.80
C ILE A 225 4.72 -1.56 -13.58
N ALA A 226 4.83 -1.09 -12.34
CA ALA A 226 5.69 0.05 -12.01
C ALA A 226 7.17 -0.22 -12.32
N MET A 227 7.66 -1.43 -12.05
CA MET A 227 9.02 -1.84 -12.43
C MET A 227 9.24 -1.77 -13.94
N GLN A 228 8.35 -2.39 -14.71
CA GLN A 228 8.48 -2.50 -16.16
C GLN A 228 8.39 -1.12 -16.83
N ASP A 229 7.38 -0.31 -16.50
CA ASP A 229 7.08 0.93 -17.24
C ASP A 229 7.97 2.11 -16.85
N LEU A 230 8.60 2.05 -15.67
CA LEU A 230 9.51 3.08 -15.18
C LEU A 230 10.97 2.65 -15.20
N GLY A 231 11.26 1.37 -15.47
CA GLY A 231 12.61 0.81 -15.37
C GLY A 231 13.15 0.85 -13.93
N ILE A 232 12.29 0.61 -12.93
CA ILE A 232 12.73 0.55 -11.53
C ILE A 232 13.42 -0.78 -11.29
N ASP A 233 14.68 -0.71 -10.84
CA ASP A 233 15.44 -1.88 -10.47
C ASP A 233 14.81 -2.60 -9.25
N ARG A 234 14.77 -3.93 -9.31
CA ARG A 234 14.15 -4.76 -8.26
C ARG A 234 14.84 -4.60 -6.90
N GLY A 235 16.14 -4.31 -6.88
CA GLY A 235 16.92 -4.05 -5.67
C GLY A 235 16.61 -2.71 -5.01
N ARG A 236 15.86 -1.82 -5.68
CA ARG A 236 15.45 -0.50 -5.15
C ARG A 236 13.96 -0.43 -4.81
N LEU A 237 13.17 -1.43 -5.21
CA LEU A 237 11.73 -1.47 -4.94
C LEU A 237 11.40 -2.42 -3.78
N ASN A 238 10.67 -1.93 -2.77
CA ASN A 238 10.14 -2.69 -1.64
C ASN A 238 11.24 -3.60 -1.02
N VAL A 239 12.31 -2.97 -0.55
CA VAL A 239 13.55 -3.67 -0.15
C VAL A 239 13.39 -4.52 1.11
N HIS A 240 12.40 -4.18 1.95
CA HIS A 240 12.00 -4.94 3.13
C HIS A 240 10.76 -5.82 2.89
N GLY A 241 10.41 -6.05 1.62
CA GLY A 241 9.14 -6.69 1.26
C GLY A 241 7.99 -5.69 1.25
N GLY A 242 6.84 -6.10 0.74
CA GLY A 242 5.67 -5.25 0.63
C GLY A 242 4.37 -5.99 0.97
N ALA A 243 3.25 -5.43 0.52
CA ALA A 243 1.92 -5.83 0.97
C ALA A 243 1.50 -7.27 0.60
N THR A 244 2.13 -7.94 -0.39
CA THR A 244 1.86 -9.38 -0.60
C THR A 244 2.37 -10.24 0.55
N ALA A 245 3.32 -9.74 1.34
CA ALA A 245 3.85 -10.42 2.52
C ALA A 245 3.40 -9.77 3.83
N LEU A 246 3.37 -8.44 3.89
CA LEU A 246 3.08 -7.66 5.10
C LEU A 246 1.58 -7.36 5.28
N GLY A 247 0.77 -7.56 4.25
CA GLY A 247 -0.66 -7.26 4.26
C GLY A 247 -1.03 -5.84 3.85
N HIS A 248 -2.33 -5.60 3.67
CA HIS A 248 -2.86 -4.35 3.13
C HIS A 248 -4.07 -3.82 3.94
N PRO A 249 -3.84 -3.20 5.11
CA PRO A 249 -4.89 -2.43 5.78
C PRO A 249 -5.21 -1.20 4.94
N ILE A 250 -6.31 -1.22 4.17
CA ILE A 250 -6.55 -0.31 3.04
C ILE A 250 -6.44 1.17 3.45
N GLY A 251 -7.08 1.59 4.54
CA GLY A 251 -7.03 2.96 5.06
C GLY A 251 -5.67 3.38 5.63
N ALA A 252 -4.81 2.45 6.05
CA ALA A 252 -3.51 2.74 6.67
C ALA A 252 -2.32 2.62 5.71
N SER A 253 -2.47 1.87 4.62
CA SER A 253 -1.34 1.40 3.81
C SER A 253 -0.51 2.51 3.18
N GLY A 254 -1.11 3.64 2.81
CA GLY A 254 -0.38 4.78 2.28
C GLY A 254 0.56 5.44 3.29
N ALA A 255 0.13 5.56 4.54
CA ALA A 255 1.00 6.07 5.61
C ALA A 255 2.06 5.02 6.00
N ARG A 256 1.68 3.74 5.98
CA ARG A 256 2.58 2.62 6.31
C ARG A 256 3.73 2.49 5.31
N ILE A 257 3.48 2.47 3.99
CA ILE A 257 4.58 2.47 3.00
C ILE A 257 5.50 3.68 3.14
N LEU A 258 4.97 4.84 3.52
CA LEU A 258 5.78 6.05 3.67
C LEU A 258 6.68 5.98 4.90
N ALA A 259 6.17 5.44 6.02
CA ALA A 259 6.96 5.18 7.21
C ALA A 259 8.09 4.19 6.92
N THR A 260 7.75 3.05 6.28
CA THR A 260 8.72 2.03 5.85
C THR A 260 9.78 2.60 4.92
N LEU A 261 9.41 3.43 3.96
CA LEU A 261 10.35 4.08 3.04
C LEU A 261 11.38 4.94 3.79
N VAL A 262 10.91 5.77 4.73
CA VAL A 262 11.80 6.67 5.50
C VAL A 262 12.77 5.85 6.36
N ALA A 263 12.28 4.84 7.07
CA ALA A 263 13.12 3.95 7.87
C ALA A 263 14.13 3.17 7.02
N ALA A 264 13.70 2.67 5.85
CA ALA A 264 14.58 1.96 4.93
C ALA A 264 15.69 2.85 4.37
N LEU A 265 15.39 4.10 3.99
CA LEU A 265 16.41 5.06 3.55
C LEU A 265 17.44 5.32 4.65
N GLU A 266 17.00 5.51 5.90
CA GLU A 266 17.91 5.75 7.02
C GLU A 266 18.81 4.56 7.31
N ARG A 267 18.26 3.35 7.27
CA ARG A 267 19.00 2.11 7.49
C ARG A 267 20.03 1.85 6.38
N THR A 268 19.68 2.16 5.14
CA THR A 268 20.54 1.90 3.97
C THR A 268 21.50 3.04 3.63
N GLY A 269 21.37 4.20 4.30
CA GLY A 269 22.13 5.41 3.96
C GLY A 269 21.67 6.06 2.64
N GLY A 270 20.47 5.72 2.15
CA GLY A 270 19.84 6.37 1.02
C GLY A 270 19.34 7.76 1.40
N ARG A 271 19.03 8.59 0.40
CA ARG A 271 18.60 9.98 0.60
C ARG A 271 17.24 10.27 0.00
N ARG A 272 16.95 9.82 -1.21
CA ARG A 272 15.74 10.14 -1.97
C ARG A 272 14.84 8.93 -2.08
N GLY A 273 13.57 9.09 -1.75
CA GLY A 273 12.58 8.02 -1.85
C GLY A 273 11.30 8.45 -2.54
N VAL A 274 10.63 7.49 -3.17
CA VAL A 274 9.27 7.65 -3.68
C VAL A 274 8.36 6.56 -3.14
N ALA A 275 7.28 6.95 -2.46
CA ALA A 275 6.20 6.05 -2.06
C ALA A 275 4.99 6.26 -2.99
N ALA A 276 4.38 5.19 -3.46
CA ALA A 276 3.18 5.26 -4.30
C ALA A 276 2.23 4.08 -4.07
N LEU A 277 0.93 4.30 -4.29
CA LEU A 277 -0.08 3.26 -4.26
C LEU A 277 -1.22 3.53 -5.24
N CYS A 278 -1.83 2.45 -5.71
CA CYS A 278 -3.09 2.47 -6.45
C CYS A 278 -4.28 2.56 -5.48
N ILE A 279 -5.38 3.11 -5.95
CA ILE A 279 -6.63 3.32 -5.22
C ILE A 279 -7.76 2.77 -6.10
N GLY A 280 -8.67 1.98 -5.50
CA GLY A 280 -9.85 1.48 -6.18
C GLY A 280 -10.65 2.63 -6.80
N GLY A 281 -11.21 2.41 -7.99
CA GLY A 281 -11.81 3.49 -8.79
C GLY A 281 -10.85 4.18 -9.76
N GLY A 282 -9.63 3.65 -9.96
CA GLY A 282 -8.73 4.08 -11.04
C GLY A 282 -7.80 5.22 -10.66
N GLU A 283 -7.48 5.36 -9.38
CA GLU A 283 -6.66 6.47 -8.87
C GLU A 283 -5.33 6.00 -8.30
N ALA A 284 -4.41 6.93 -8.08
CA ALA A 284 -3.16 6.69 -7.38
C ALA A 284 -2.63 7.97 -6.73
N THR A 285 -1.88 7.80 -5.65
CA THR A 285 -1.12 8.87 -5.01
C THR A 285 0.36 8.48 -4.94
N ALA A 286 1.24 9.46 -5.15
CA ALA A 286 2.68 9.32 -4.98
C ALA A 286 3.27 10.48 -4.18
N MET A 287 4.27 10.19 -3.35
CA MET A 287 5.01 11.16 -2.53
C MET A 287 6.51 10.97 -2.72
N ALA A 288 7.22 12.06 -2.98
CA ALA A 288 8.67 12.12 -3.02
C ALA A 288 9.19 12.74 -1.72
N VAL A 289 10.10 12.04 -1.05
CA VAL A 289 10.72 12.45 0.20
C VAL A 289 12.24 12.45 0.10
N GLU A 290 12.89 13.35 0.83
CA GLU A 290 14.34 13.43 0.94
C GLU A 290 14.75 13.46 2.42
N LEU A 291 15.65 12.59 2.84
CA LEU A 291 16.23 12.64 4.19
C LEU A 291 17.04 13.93 4.39
N ILE A 292 17.07 14.44 5.63
CA ILE A 292 17.78 15.65 6.04
C ILE A 292 19.03 15.30 6.84
#